data_AF-A0A834F7R1-F1
#
_entry.id   AF-A0A834F7R1-F1
#
_cell.length_a   1.000
_cell.length_b   1.000
_cell.length_c   1.000
_cell.angle_alpha   90.00
_cell.angle_beta   90.00
_cell.angle_gamma   90.00
#
_symmetry.space_group_name_H-M   'P 1'
#
loop_
_entity.id
_entity.type
_entity.pdbx_description
1 polymer ?
#
loop_
_entity_poly.entity_id
_entity_poly.type
_entity_poly.pdbx_seq_one_letter_code
_entity_poly.pdbx_strand_id
1 'polypeptide(L)'
;MARMSGRLSGQRSRTSLSLAGLMACLAALLVSTGVIYLYVDSLQGAAEQAGYPQTSCRPGHFKISNMKSCAAWLQCAQVRADVRPLKLIGQGAVKKVYLAEWSGQKVALCRLASQDYLEDFLHGLGMLQALQDTAVVQLVGLCAEDHSFVTEYHPHGSLLNLEGVFAQEQHQFHDTWQIRLRLALDYVSILHFLHNSPAGRRVMCDSNSLEKTLSQFLLTSDFRLVVNDLDALPKVDVGGGLLVKCGHQELTGDFVAPEQLWPFGNKPFSDDLMPGYDEKTDIWKVPDVTRFIMGGVRGGDLVHFHLFQVHNECKREEPKLRPSALDVLRVYRSVYSIMVRDALKSRDAL
;
A
#
# COMPACT_ATOMS: atom_id res chain seq x y z
N MET A 1 40.07 76.70 -20.56
CA MET A 1 41.42 76.09 -20.69
C MET A 1 41.84 75.54 -19.35
N ALA A 2 41.77 74.21 -19.15
CA ALA A 2 42.53 73.48 -18.14
C ALA A 2 42.19 71.98 -18.25
N ARG A 3 43.10 71.18 -18.80
CA ARG A 3 43.14 69.71 -18.65
C ARG A 3 44.61 69.30 -18.73
N MET A 4 45.19 68.98 -17.59
CA MET A 4 45.45 67.61 -17.09
C MET A 4 46.62 66.93 -17.80
N SER A 5 47.71 66.75 -17.05
CA SER A 5 48.64 65.64 -17.24
C SER A 5 48.95 65.06 -15.87
N GLY A 6 48.34 63.93 -15.55
CA GLY A 6 48.59 63.13 -14.36
C GLY A 6 48.96 61.72 -14.79
N ARG A 7 50.21 61.33 -14.56
CA ARG A 7 50.80 60.03 -14.90
C ARG A 7 50.23 58.92 -14.02
N LEU A 8 49.98 57.78 -14.65
CA LEU A 8 49.60 56.49 -14.06
C LEU A 8 50.69 55.92 -13.13
N SER A 9 50.26 55.35 -12.01
CA SER A 9 50.91 54.20 -11.38
C SER A 9 49.81 53.32 -10.79
N GLY A 10 49.51 52.20 -11.48
CA GLY A 10 48.56 51.20 -11.03
C GLY A 10 49.28 50.05 -10.32
N GLN A 11 49.05 49.90 -9.02
CA GLN A 11 49.46 48.72 -8.25
C GLN A 11 48.27 47.76 -8.12
N ARG A 12 48.38 46.57 -8.71
CA ARG A 12 47.44 45.44 -8.53
C ARG A 12 47.66 44.83 -7.15
N SER A 13 46.66 44.92 -6.27
CA SER A 13 46.61 44.17 -5.00
C SER A 13 45.93 42.82 -5.23
N ARG A 14 46.66 41.71 -5.02
CA ARG A 14 46.10 40.36 -4.88
C ARG A 14 45.75 40.16 -3.41
N THR A 15 44.47 40.00 -3.09
CA THR A 15 44.01 39.58 -1.75
C THR A 15 44.27 38.09 -1.56
N SER A 16 45.25 37.73 -0.74
CA SER A 16 45.45 36.37 -0.26
C SER A 16 44.50 36.10 0.92
N LEU A 17 43.59 35.14 0.74
CA LEU A 17 42.72 34.68 1.83
C LEU A 17 43.59 33.94 2.85
N SER A 18 43.64 34.41 4.10
CA SER A 18 44.48 33.82 5.13
C SER A 18 44.00 32.41 5.50
N LEU A 19 44.93 31.54 5.92
CA LEU A 19 44.63 30.17 6.36
C LEU A 19 43.57 30.14 7.48
N ALA A 20 43.56 31.17 8.33
CA ALA A 20 42.55 31.36 9.36
C ALA A 20 41.14 31.63 8.79
N GLY A 21 41.04 32.38 7.69
CA GLY A 21 39.78 32.61 6.98
C GLY A 21 39.22 31.33 6.34
N LEU A 22 40.08 30.50 5.76
CA LEU A 22 39.70 29.19 5.21
C LEU A 22 39.20 28.23 6.31
N MET A 23 39.89 28.19 7.45
CA MET A 23 39.47 27.36 8.59
C MET A 23 38.14 27.83 9.19
N ALA A 24 37.91 29.15 9.26
CA ALA A 24 36.63 29.70 9.71
C ALA A 24 35.47 29.34 8.75
N CYS A 25 35.70 29.41 7.43
CA CYS A 25 34.70 28.99 6.45
C CYS A 25 34.39 27.49 6.52
N LEU A 26 35.41 26.64 6.71
CA LEU A 26 35.22 25.20 6.87
C LEU A 26 34.44 24.86 8.14
N ALA A 27 34.74 25.53 9.26
CA ALA A 27 33.98 25.36 10.49
C ALA A 27 32.52 25.80 10.33
N ALA A 28 32.27 26.92 9.66
CA ALA A 28 30.91 27.39 9.37
C ALA A 28 30.13 26.42 8.48
N LEU A 29 30.78 25.81 7.47
CA LEU A 29 30.19 24.80 6.60
C LEU A 29 29.87 23.49 7.36
N LEU A 30 30.73 23.07 8.28
CA LEU A 30 30.48 21.89 9.10
C LEU A 30 29.32 22.12 10.06
N VAL A 31 29.23 23.29 10.67
CA VAL A 31 28.12 23.67 11.55
C VAL A 31 26.81 23.76 10.76
N SER A 32 26.82 24.41 9.58
CA SER A 32 25.60 24.50 8.76
C SER A 32 25.14 23.13 8.26
N THR A 33 26.07 22.25 7.88
CA THR A 33 25.75 20.87 7.50
C THR A 33 25.17 20.08 8.67
N GLY A 34 25.72 20.24 9.88
CA GLY A 34 25.20 19.62 11.10
C GLY A 34 23.79 20.10 11.46
N VAL A 35 23.53 21.41 11.36
CA VAL A 35 22.20 21.99 11.59
C VAL A 35 21.20 21.51 10.55
N ILE A 36 21.59 21.43 9.27
CA ILE A 36 20.77 20.85 8.21
C ILE A 36 20.48 19.38 8.50
N TYR A 37 21.47 18.61 8.96
CA TYR A 37 21.28 17.20 9.30
C TYR A 37 20.30 17.01 10.46
N LEU A 38 20.44 17.80 11.53
CA LEU A 38 19.50 17.78 12.66
C LEU A 38 18.09 18.24 12.26
N TYR A 39 17.99 19.19 11.33
CA TYR A 39 16.70 19.65 10.81
C TYR A 39 16.03 18.59 9.93
N VAL A 40 16.80 17.93 9.06
CA VAL A 40 16.32 16.82 8.21
C VAL A 40 15.96 15.60 9.06
N ASP A 41 16.74 15.26 10.07
CA ASP A 41 16.47 14.19 11.03
C ASP A 41 15.20 14.48 11.85
N SER A 42 15.00 15.73 12.28
CA SER A 42 13.76 16.19 12.91
C SER A 42 12.55 16.10 11.98
N LEU A 43 12.70 16.48 10.70
CA LEU A 43 11.64 16.32 9.69
C LEU A 43 11.35 14.85 9.37
N GLN A 44 12.37 13.98 9.38
CA GLN A 44 12.21 12.54 9.18
C GLN A 44 11.56 11.88 10.40
N GLY A 45 11.92 12.27 11.62
CA GLY A 45 11.25 11.83 12.85
C GLY A 45 9.78 12.29 12.89
N ALA A 46 9.50 13.51 12.44
CA ALA A 46 8.14 14.00 12.28
C ALA A 46 7.37 13.26 11.16
N ALA A 47 8.04 12.80 10.11
CA ALA A 47 7.44 11.98 9.05
C ALA A 47 7.27 10.50 9.45
N GLU A 48 8.11 9.97 10.34
CA GLU A 48 7.93 8.65 10.95
C GLU A 48 6.83 8.65 12.02
N GLN A 49 6.59 9.78 12.69
CA GLN A 49 5.45 10.00 13.58
C GLN A 49 4.19 10.53 12.87
N ALA A 50 4.31 10.96 11.62
CA ALA A 50 3.18 11.14 10.73
C ALA A 50 2.68 9.75 10.31
N GLY A 51 2.03 9.07 11.25
CA GLY A 51 1.11 8.00 10.93
C GLY A 51 0.19 8.44 9.80
N TYR A 52 -0.25 7.46 9.02
CA TYR A 52 -1.27 7.60 7.99
C TYR A 52 -2.27 8.71 8.34
N PRO A 53 -2.60 9.63 7.41
CA PRO A 53 -3.50 10.74 7.71
C PRO A 53 -4.76 10.14 8.32
N GLN A 54 -4.96 10.39 9.62
CA GLN A 54 -6.05 9.80 10.36
C GLN A 54 -7.33 10.02 9.58
N THR A 55 -8.11 8.94 9.43
CA THR A 55 -9.45 9.00 8.86
C THR A 55 -10.15 10.22 9.44
N SER A 56 -10.51 11.19 8.59
CA SER A 56 -11.07 12.47 9.04
C SER A 56 -12.40 12.33 9.80
N CYS A 57 -12.93 11.11 9.89
CA CYS A 57 -14.18 10.76 10.53
C CYS A 57 -13.94 9.89 11.78
N ARG A 58 -14.82 10.05 12.77
CA ARG A 58 -14.85 9.19 13.96
C ARG A 58 -15.24 7.77 13.57
N PRO A 59 -14.89 6.74 14.37
CA PRO A 59 -15.37 5.37 14.16
C PRO A 59 -16.90 5.32 13.97
N GLY A 60 -17.36 4.44 13.09
CA GLY A 60 -18.79 4.34 12.74
C GLY A 60 -19.30 5.45 11.81
N HIS A 61 -18.42 6.32 11.31
CA HIS A 61 -18.73 7.37 10.35
C HIS A 61 -17.90 7.22 9.08
N PHE A 62 -18.38 7.83 8.00
CA PHE A 62 -17.74 7.80 6.70
C PHE A 62 -17.80 9.17 6.02
N LYS A 63 -16.92 9.35 5.05
CA LYS A 63 -16.92 10.47 4.12
C LYS A 63 -16.38 9.96 2.80
N ILE A 64 -17.19 10.06 1.75
CA ILE A 64 -16.83 9.64 0.40
C ILE A 64 -16.93 10.84 -0.56
N SER A 65 -16.14 10.81 -1.63
CA SER A 65 -16.18 11.81 -2.71
C SER A 65 -16.18 13.27 -2.18
N ASN A 66 -17.14 14.08 -2.62
CA ASN A 66 -17.23 15.52 -2.36
C ASN A 66 -18.02 15.87 -1.09
N MET A 67 -18.28 14.91 -0.20
CA MET A 67 -18.96 15.17 1.06
C MET A 67 -18.20 16.24 1.86
N LYS A 68 -18.91 17.23 2.42
CA LYS A 68 -18.30 18.30 3.23
C LYS A 68 -18.05 17.86 4.67
N SER A 69 -18.90 16.99 5.19
CA SER A 69 -18.88 16.49 6.56
C SER A 69 -19.01 14.96 6.58
N CYS A 70 -18.54 14.34 7.65
CA CYS A 70 -18.76 12.92 7.89
C CYS A 70 -20.24 12.62 8.19
N ALA A 71 -20.71 11.44 7.80
CA ALA A 71 -22.03 10.90 8.14
C ALA A 71 -21.86 9.58 8.90
N ALA A 72 -22.80 9.24 9.78
CA ALA A 72 -22.82 7.91 10.42
C ALA A 72 -23.12 6.83 9.37
N TRP A 73 -22.58 5.62 9.56
CA TRP A 73 -22.85 4.49 8.67
C TRP A 73 -24.35 4.26 8.51
N LEU A 74 -24.78 4.07 7.26
CA LEU A 74 -26.17 3.79 6.95
C LEU A 74 -26.59 2.48 7.60
N GLN A 75 -27.76 2.50 8.24
CA GLN A 75 -28.38 1.32 8.85
C GLN A 75 -29.40 0.70 7.90
N CYS A 76 -29.94 -0.48 8.22
CA CYS A 76 -30.89 -1.23 7.38
C CYS A 76 -32.01 -0.37 6.76
N ALA A 77 -32.67 0.49 7.54
CA ALA A 77 -33.74 1.36 7.03
C ALA A 77 -33.26 2.27 5.89
N GLN A 78 -32.08 2.89 6.05
CA GLN A 78 -31.48 3.78 5.05
C GLN A 78 -30.92 3.01 3.86
N VAL A 79 -30.30 1.84 4.10
CA VAL A 79 -29.82 0.98 3.00
C VAL A 79 -30.99 0.53 2.12
N ARG A 80 -32.11 0.13 2.71
CA ARG A 80 -33.31 -0.30 1.96
C ARG A 80 -34.00 0.84 1.22
N ALA A 81 -34.08 2.03 1.82
CA ALA A 81 -34.79 3.17 1.26
C ALA A 81 -33.96 3.95 0.23
N ASP A 82 -32.68 4.16 0.51
CA ASP A 82 -31.88 5.19 -0.16
C ASP A 82 -30.77 4.62 -1.06
N VAL A 83 -30.42 3.34 -0.94
CA VAL A 83 -29.37 2.70 -1.76
C VAL A 83 -30.02 1.95 -2.92
N ARG A 84 -29.92 2.53 -4.11
CA ARG A 84 -30.52 1.97 -5.33
C ARG A 84 -29.49 1.15 -6.10
N PRO A 85 -29.62 -0.20 -6.20
CA PRO A 85 -28.75 -1.00 -7.04
C PRO A 85 -28.97 -0.67 -8.52
N LEU A 86 -27.90 -0.61 -9.29
CA LEU A 86 -27.90 -0.27 -10.72
C LEU A 86 -27.48 -1.46 -11.59
N LYS A 87 -26.30 -2.03 -11.34
CA LYS A 87 -25.71 -3.08 -12.19
C LYS A 87 -24.84 -4.03 -11.36
N LEU A 88 -24.91 -5.34 -11.62
CA LEU A 88 -23.93 -6.30 -11.09
C LEU A 88 -22.56 -6.04 -11.72
N ILE A 89 -21.55 -5.77 -10.89
CA ILE A 89 -20.18 -5.44 -11.31
C ILE A 89 -19.15 -6.48 -10.89
N GLY A 90 -19.50 -7.38 -9.96
CA GLY A 90 -18.63 -8.47 -9.53
C GLY A 90 -19.43 -9.58 -8.86
N GLN A 91 -18.96 -10.81 -9.02
CA GLN A 91 -19.50 -11.98 -8.34
C GLN A 91 -18.35 -12.91 -7.99
N GLY A 92 -18.19 -13.20 -6.70
CA GLY A 92 -17.29 -14.21 -6.17
C GLY A 92 -18.06 -15.32 -5.46
N ALA A 93 -17.34 -16.21 -4.78
CA ALA A 93 -17.94 -17.28 -3.99
C ALA A 93 -18.82 -16.71 -2.85
N VAL A 94 -18.28 -15.75 -2.09
CA VAL A 94 -18.95 -15.19 -0.90
C VAL A 94 -19.92 -14.05 -1.24
N LYS A 95 -19.61 -13.22 -2.24
CA LYS A 95 -20.28 -11.92 -2.46
C LYS A 95 -20.76 -11.70 -3.90
N LYS A 96 -21.93 -11.09 -4.02
CA LYS A 96 -22.40 -10.40 -5.24
C LYS A 96 -22.28 -8.89 -5.02
N VAL A 97 -21.58 -8.21 -5.91
CA VAL A 97 -21.26 -6.78 -5.81
C VAL A 97 -21.99 -6.03 -6.91
N TYR A 98 -22.81 -5.07 -6.51
CA TYR A 98 -23.58 -4.22 -7.40
C TYR A 98 -23.05 -2.80 -7.34
N LEU A 99 -22.83 -2.17 -8.50
CA LEU A 99 -22.81 -0.72 -8.57
C LEU A 99 -24.18 -0.22 -8.13
N ALA A 100 -24.21 0.72 -7.21
CA ALA A 100 -25.40 1.32 -6.65
C ALA A 100 -25.24 2.84 -6.56
N GLU A 101 -26.33 3.51 -6.22
CA GLU A 101 -26.36 4.96 -6.01
C GLU A 101 -27.00 5.28 -4.66
N TRP A 102 -26.38 6.18 -3.92
CA TRP A 102 -26.87 6.72 -2.65
C TRP A 102 -26.67 8.24 -2.65
N SER A 103 -27.74 9.00 -2.47
CA SER A 103 -27.74 10.48 -2.50
C SER A 103 -26.96 11.09 -3.68
N GLY A 104 -27.14 10.51 -4.89
CA GLY A 104 -26.47 10.96 -6.12
C GLY A 104 -25.00 10.55 -6.24
N GLN A 105 -24.45 9.84 -5.26
CA GLN A 105 -23.08 9.33 -5.25
C GLN A 105 -23.06 7.85 -5.64
N LYS A 106 -22.02 7.42 -6.37
CA LYS A 106 -21.81 6.01 -6.69
C LYS A 106 -21.23 5.27 -5.48
N VAL A 107 -21.82 4.13 -5.16
CA VAL A 107 -21.42 3.25 -4.06
C VAL A 107 -21.45 1.79 -4.54
N ALA A 108 -20.79 0.90 -3.81
CA ALA A 108 -20.82 -0.54 -4.09
C ALA A 108 -21.69 -1.23 -3.04
N LEU A 109 -22.77 -1.89 -3.47
CA LEU A 109 -23.64 -2.71 -2.62
C LEU A 109 -23.19 -4.17 -2.71
N CYS A 110 -22.66 -4.68 -1.62
CA CYS A 110 -22.25 -6.07 -1.46
C CYS A 110 -23.36 -6.87 -0.77
N ARG A 111 -23.70 -8.03 -1.32
CA ARG A 111 -24.67 -8.97 -0.76
C ARG A 111 -24.07 -10.37 -0.68
N LEU A 112 -24.46 -11.14 0.34
CA LEU A 112 -24.14 -12.55 0.42
C LEU A 112 -24.58 -13.29 -0.87
N ALA A 113 -23.68 -14.07 -1.45
CA ALA A 113 -23.93 -14.80 -2.69
C ALA A 113 -24.66 -16.14 -2.45
N SER A 114 -24.24 -16.88 -1.43
CA SER A 114 -24.83 -18.14 -0.96
C SER A 114 -24.80 -18.22 0.56
N GLN A 115 -25.78 -18.91 1.17
CA GLN A 115 -25.82 -19.17 2.61
C GLN A 115 -24.66 -20.05 3.08
N ASP A 116 -24.07 -20.85 2.18
CA ASP A 116 -22.93 -21.70 2.49
C ASP A 116 -21.68 -20.91 2.92
N TYR A 117 -21.61 -19.62 2.55
CA TYR A 117 -20.49 -18.73 2.86
C TYR A 117 -20.88 -17.63 3.87
N LEU A 118 -21.94 -17.84 4.65
CA LEU A 118 -22.41 -16.85 5.63
C LEU A 118 -21.34 -16.51 6.67
N GLU A 119 -20.61 -17.51 7.17
CA GLU A 119 -19.56 -17.30 8.17
C GLU A 119 -18.41 -16.45 7.62
N ASP A 120 -17.94 -16.75 6.40
CA ASP A 120 -16.91 -15.97 5.71
C ASP A 120 -17.37 -14.52 5.48
N PHE A 121 -18.64 -14.34 5.07
CA PHE A 121 -19.22 -13.02 4.86
C PHE A 121 -19.29 -12.20 6.16
N LEU A 122 -19.75 -12.81 7.26
CA LEU A 122 -19.84 -12.15 8.56
C LEU A 122 -18.46 -11.84 9.12
N HIS A 123 -17.49 -12.74 8.92
CA HIS A 123 -16.09 -12.48 9.27
C HIS A 123 -15.55 -11.28 8.51
N GLY A 124 -15.70 -11.26 7.18
CA GLY A 124 -15.25 -10.17 6.33
C GLY A 124 -15.90 -8.83 6.67
N LEU A 125 -17.21 -8.81 6.96
CA LEU A 125 -17.89 -7.61 7.44
C LEU A 125 -17.36 -7.14 8.80
N GLY A 126 -17.13 -8.07 9.74
CA GLY A 126 -16.54 -7.76 11.04
C GLY A 126 -15.13 -7.18 10.92
N MET A 127 -14.29 -7.74 10.04
CA MET A 127 -12.97 -7.21 9.72
C MET A 127 -13.06 -5.84 9.06
N LEU A 128 -13.97 -5.65 8.11
CA LEU A 128 -14.20 -4.37 7.43
C LEU A 128 -14.58 -3.27 8.43
N GLN A 129 -15.41 -3.56 9.43
CA GLN A 129 -15.76 -2.62 10.50
C GLN A 129 -14.58 -2.33 11.44
N ALA A 130 -13.84 -3.36 11.85
CA ALA A 130 -12.73 -3.24 12.81
C ALA A 130 -11.48 -2.57 12.21
N LEU A 131 -11.31 -2.68 10.90
CA LEU A 131 -10.10 -2.26 10.18
C LEU A 131 -10.29 -0.98 9.37
N GLN A 132 -11.37 -0.22 9.56
CA GLN A 132 -11.56 1.05 8.86
C GLN A 132 -10.37 1.99 9.09
N ASP A 133 -9.62 2.22 8.02
CA ASP A 133 -8.48 3.12 7.91
C ASP A 133 -8.34 3.51 6.43
N THR A 134 -7.42 4.42 6.11
CA THR A 134 -7.05 4.80 4.74
C THR A 134 -6.55 3.64 3.88
N ALA A 135 -6.09 2.54 4.49
CA ALA A 135 -5.63 1.33 3.80
C ALA A 135 -6.78 0.40 3.37
N VAL A 136 -8.00 0.60 3.87
CA VAL A 136 -9.15 -0.29 3.67
C VAL A 136 -10.26 0.46 2.94
N VAL A 137 -11.02 -0.23 2.09
CA VAL A 137 -12.18 0.37 1.42
C VAL A 137 -13.14 1.00 2.42
N GLN A 138 -13.57 2.23 2.17
CA GLN A 138 -14.44 2.98 3.07
C GLN A 138 -15.81 2.31 3.17
N LEU A 139 -16.18 1.87 4.38
CA LEU A 139 -17.51 1.39 4.70
C LEU A 139 -18.48 2.57 4.78
N VAL A 140 -19.58 2.50 4.04
CA VAL A 140 -20.64 3.51 3.96
C VAL A 140 -21.84 3.11 4.82
N GLY A 141 -22.15 1.82 4.88
CA GLY A 141 -23.30 1.33 5.62
C GLY A 141 -23.39 -0.18 5.66
N LEU A 142 -24.28 -0.70 6.49
CA LEU A 142 -24.55 -2.12 6.59
C LEU A 142 -26.00 -2.40 6.93
N CYS A 143 -26.47 -3.57 6.49
CA CYS A 143 -27.71 -4.16 6.95
C CYS A 143 -27.50 -5.64 7.27
N ALA A 144 -27.34 -5.93 8.56
CA ALA A 144 -27.10 -7.27 9.06
C ALA A 144 -28.28 -8.23 8.74
N GLU A 145 -29.51 -7.75 8.86
CA GLU A 145 -30.74 -8.51 8.55
C GLU A 145 -30.77 -9.04 7.11
N ASP A 146 -30.21 -8.27 6.16
CA ASP A 146 -30.23 -8.60 4.74
C ASP A 146 -28.91 -9.23 4.26
N HIS A 147 -27.96 -9.47 5.18
CA HIS A 147 -26.58 -9.86 4.87
C HIS A 147 -25.97 -9.02 3.74
N SER A 148 -26.01 -7.70 3.93
CA SER A 148 -25.52 -6.74 2.96
C SER A 148 -24.75 -5.59 3.60
N PHE A 149 -23.81 -5.03 2.85
CA PHE A 149 -23.09 -3.82 3.24
C PHE A 149 -22.78 -2.96 2.02
N VAL A 150 -22.48 -1.70 2.28
CA VAL A 150 -22.26 -0.67 1.27
C VAL A 150 -20.88 -0.07 1.49
N THR A 151 -20.07 0.01 0.44
CA THR A 151 -18.75 0.65 0.45
C THR A 151 -18.65 1.77 -0.59
N GLU A 152 -17.60 2.57 -0.49
CA GLU A 152 -17.23 3.49 -1.57
C GLU A 152 -17.01 2.73 -2.87
N TYR A 153 -17.51 3.28 -3.98
CA TYR A 153 -17.27 2.71 -5.31
C TYR A 153 -16.00 3.29 -5.92
N HIS A 154 -15.09 2.40 -6.33
CA HIS A 154 -13.89 2.77 -7.06
C HIS A 154 -14.01 2.35 -8.54
N PRO A 155 -14.05 3.31 -9.49
CA PRO A 155 -14.36 3.04 -10.90
C PRO A 155 -13.28 2.27 -11.65
N HIS A 156 -12.02 2.34 -11.20
CA HIS A 156 -10.95 1.53 -11.79
C HIS A 156 -11.04 0.04 -11.38
N GLY A 157 -11.84 -0.27 -10.36
CA GLY A 157 -12.12 -1.64 -9.93
C GLY A 157 -10.90 -2.33 -9.32
N SER A 158 -10.81 -3.64 -9.57
CA SER A 158 -9.73 -4.49 -9.07
C SER A 158 -8.36 -4.04 -9.59
N LEU A 159 -7.32 -4.25 -8.79
CA LEU A 159 -5.92 -4.07 -9.21
C LEU A 159 -5.56 -4.95 -10.45
N LEU A 160 -6.30 -6.03 -10.70
CA LEU A 160 -6.20 -6.80 -11.95
C LEU A 160 -6.35 -5.93 -13.21
N ASN A 161 -7.11 -4.84 -13.12
CA ASN A 161 -7.40 -3.98 -14.25
C ASN A 161 -6.27 -2.97 -14.54
N LEU A 162 -5.17 -2.97 -13.78
CA LEU A 162 -4.15 -1.92 -13.83
C LEU A 162 -3.68 -1.57 -15.24
N GLU A 163 -3.24 -2.57 -16.01
CA GLU A 163 -2.78 -2.36 -17.38
C GLU A 163 -3.90 -1.84 -18.29
N GLY A 164 -5.12 -2.36 -18.12
CA GLY A 164 -6.29 -1.89 -18.86
C GLY A 164 -6.71 -0.46 -18.49
N VAL A 165 -6.45 -0.02 -17.26
CA VAL A 165 -6.69 1.37 -16.81
C VAL A 165 -5.64 2.29 -17.43
N PHE A 166 -4.35 1.95 -17.35
CA PHE A 166 -3.29 2.76 -17.94
C PHE A 166 -3.27 2.78 -19.47
N ALA A 167 -3.84 1.76 -20.14
CA ALA A 167 -4.03 1.76 -21.59
C ALA A 167 -5.10 2.76 -22.07
N GLN A 168 -5.95 3.28 -21.18
CA GLN A 168 -6.95 4.29 -21.54
C GLN A 168 -6.27 5.64 -21.80
N GLU A 169 -6.65 6.32 -22.89
CA GLU A 169 -6.05 7.59 -23.31
C GLU A 169 -6.01 8.64 -22.19
N GLN A 170 -7.11 8.74 -21.44
CA GLN A 170 -7.26 9.66 -20.30
C GLN A 170 -6.39 9.32 -19.07
N HIS A 171 -5.73 8.16 -19.05
CA HIS A 171 -4.91 7.69 -17.92
C HIS A 171 -3.48 7.31 -18.31
N GLN A 172 -3.17 7.26 -19.60
CA GLN A 172 -1.84 6.90 -20.10
C GLN A 172 -0.72 7.76 -19.51
N PHE A 173 -0.99 9.05 -19.24
CA PHE A 173 0.00 9.94 -18.62
C PHE A 173 0.32 9.61 -17.16
N HIS A 174 -0.51 8.81 -16.49
CA HIS A 174 -0.25 8.28 -15.16
C HIS A 174 0.61 7.01 -15.17
N ASP A 175 0.81 6.38 -16.33
CA ASP A 175 1.62 5.18 -16.47
C ASP A 175 3.13 5.50 -16.36
N THR A 176 3.57 5.69 -15.13
CA THR A 176 4.94 6.09 -14.79
C THR A 176 5.46 5.21 -13.67
N TRP A 177 6.78 5.03 -13.63
CA TRP A 177 7.42 4.24 -12.57
C TRP A 177 7.12 4.81 -11.18
N GLN A 178 6.92 6.13 -11.05
CA GLN A 178 6.56 6.78 -9.79
C GLN A 178 5.19 6.31 -9.30
N ILE A 179 4.17 6.37 -10.16
CA ILE A 179 2.82 5.95 -9.79
C ILE A 179 2.81 4.44 -9.50
N ARG A 180 3.45 3.63 -10.33
CA ARG A 180 3.53 2.17 -10.12
C ARG A 180 4.29 1.79 -8.85
N LEU A 181 5.45 2.39 -8.58
CA LEU A 181 6.17 2.14 -7.33
C LEU A 181 5.39 2.64 -6.10
N ARG A 182 4.61 3.71 -6.23
CA ARG A 182 3.70 4.17 -5.18
C ARG A 182 2.54 3.19 -4.92
N LEU A 183 1.99 2.56 -5.95
CA LEU A 183 1.01 1.47 -5.78
C LEU A 183 1.65 0.27 -5.07
N ALA A 184 2.89 -0.09 -5.42
CA ALA A 184 3.61 -1.16 -4.73
C ALA A 184 3.92 -0.80 -3.26
N LEU A 185 4.23 0.46 -2.97
CA LEU A 185 4.33 1.01 -1.61
C LEU A 185 3.01 0.87 -0.85
N ASP A 186 1.87 1.24 -1.46
CA ASP A 186 0.55 1.11 -0.85
C ASP A 186 0.25 -0.36 -0.51
N TYR A 187 0.54 -1.30 -1.43
CA TYR A 187 0.38 -2.73 -1.19
C TYR A 187 1.16 -3.22 0.04
N VAL A 188 2.46 -2.93 0.12
CA VAL A 188 3.29 -3.35 1.28
C VAL A 188 2.83 -2.65 2.56
N SER A 189 2.38 -1.40 2.45
CA SER A 189 1.89 -0.64 3.59
C SER A 189 0.55 -1.16 4.11
N ILE A 190 -0.32 -1.68 3.23
CA ILE A 190 -1.52 -2.43 3.63
C ILE A 190 -1.14 -3.72 4.36
N LEU A 191 -0.16 -4.49 3.87
CA LEU A 191 0.31 -5.69 4.59
C LEU A 191 0.83 -5.32 5.98
N HIS A 192 1.63 -4.25 6.09
CA HIS A 192 2.09 -3.75 7.38
C HIS A 192 0.93 -3.41 8.32
N PHE A 193 -0.12 -2.75 7.81
CA PHE A 193 -1.33 -2.44 8.56
C PHE A 193 -2.05 -3.71 9.03
N LEU A 194 -2.26 -4.70 8.15
CA LEU A 194 -2.88 -5.98 8.52
C LEU A 194 -2.06 -6.74 9.58
N HIS A 195 -0.72 -6.71 9.44
CA HIS A 195 0.18 -7.41 10.36
C HIS A 195 0.26 -6.77 11.76
N ASN A 196 -0.22 -5.52 11.89
CA ASN A 196 -0.21 -4.72 13.13
C ASN A 196 -1.59 -4.13 13.44
N SER A 197 -2.65 -4.79 12.97
CA SER A 197 -4.00 -4.23 12.98
C SER A 197 -4.58 -4.16 14.40
N PRO A 198 -5.59 -3.30 14.65
CA PRO A 198 -6.30 -3.27 15.93
C PRO A 198 -7.02 -4.59 16.23
N ALA A 199 -7.29 -5.41 15.22
CA ALA A 199 -7.85 -6.75 15.38
C ALA A 199 -6.78 -7.83 15.64
N GLY A 200 -5.54 -7.44 15.97
CA GLY A 200 -4.38 -8.33 16.07
C GLY A 200 -3.69 -8.56 14.73
N ARG A 201 -2.64 -9.36 14.70
CA ARG A 201 -1.92 -9.69 13.46
C ARG A 201 -2.77 -10.55 12.55
N ARG A 202 -3.04 -10.07 11.33
CA ARG A 202 -3.87 -10.75 10.32
C ARG A 202 -3.04 -11.16 9.11
N VAL A 203 -3.39 -12.29 8.51
CA VAL A 203 -2.74 -12.84 7.31
C VAL A 203 -3.72 -12.80 6.15
N MET A 204 -3.27 -12.34 4.98
CA MET A 204 -4.11 -12.24 3.79
C MET A 204 -4.25 -13.59 3.10
N CYS A 205 -5.13 -14.47 3.58
CA CYS A 205 -5.15 -15.86 3.16
C CYS A 205 -5.72 -16.12 1.75
N ASP A 206 -6.61 -15.27 1.26
CA ASP A 206 -7.23 -15.46 -0.07
C ASP A 206 -6.32 -14.93 -1.20
N SER A 207 -5.10 -15.48 -1.25
CA SER A 207 -3.97 -14.99 -2.08
C SER A 207 -3.13 -16.16 -2.61
N ASN A 208 -3.76 -17.22 -3.11
CA ASN A 208 -3.08 -18.44 -3.57
C ASN A 208 -2.48 -18.34 -4.98
N SER A 209 -2.89 -17.34 -5.76
CA SER A 209 -2.31 -17.01 -7.06
C SER A 209 -2.16 -15.50 -7.20
N LEU A 210 -1.36 -15.05 -8.17
CA LEU A 210 -1.24 -13.63 -8.47
C LEU A 210 -2.60 -13.03 -8.80
N GLU A 211 -3.36 -13.65 -9.71
CA GLU A 211 -4.68 -13.15 -10.09
C GLU A 211 -5.63 -13.01 -8.88
N LYS A 212 -5.67 -14.05 -8.05
CA LYS A 212 -6.53 -14.05 -6.87
C LYS A 212 -6.10 -12.98 -5.88
N THR A 213 -4.80 -12.83 -5.62
CA THR A 213 -4.26 -11.77 -4.75
C THR A 213 -4.66 -10.38 -5.22
N LEU A 214 -4.47 -10.09 -6.52
CA LEU A 214 -4.78 -8.77 -7.09
C LEU A 214 -6.30 -8.46 -7.03
N SER A 215 -7.16 -9.49 -7.10
CA SER A 215 -8.62 -9.32 -6.98
C SER A 215 -9.09 -8.79 -5.63
N GLN A 216 -8.25 -8.88 -4.60
CA GLN A 216 -8.58 -8.49 -3.23
C GLN A 216 -8.41 -6.98 -2.98
N PHE A 217 -7.74 -6.28 -3.89
CA PHE A 217 -7.42 -4.86 -3.80
C PHE A 217 -8.17 -4.07 -4.86
N LEU A 218 -8.56 -2.84 -4.51
CA LEU A 218 -9.16 -1.89 -5.44
C LEU A 218 -8.18 -0.76 -5.76
N LEU A 219 -8.22 -0.31 -7.01
CA LEU A 219 -7.54 0.89 -7.47
C LEU A 219 -8.48 2.09 -7.35
N THR A 220 -8.08 3.08 -6.56
CA THR A 220 -8.86 4.31 -6.39
C THR A 220 -8.73 5.24 -7.61
N SER A 221 -9.62 6.24 -7.71
CA SER A 221 -9.59 7.22 -8.80
C SER A 221 -8.31 8.07 -8.83
N ASP A 222 -7.63 8.22 -7.70
CA ASP A 222 -6.36 8.96 -7.56
C ASP A 222 -5.11 8.05 -7.58
N PHE A 223 -5.27 6.80 -8.04
CA PHE A 223 -4.20 5.81 -8.16
C PHE A 223 -3.50 5.52 -6.83
N ARG A 224 -4.31 5.12 -5.85
CA ARG A 224 -3.93 4.48 -4.58
C ARG A 224 -4.52 3.08 -4.51
N LEU A 225 -3.94 2.24 -3.64
CA LEU A 225 -4.53 0.93 -3.32
C LEU A 225 -5.25 0.95 -1.99
N VAL A 226 -6.37 0.23 -1.96
CA VAL A 226 -7.07 -0.16 -0.73
C VAL A 226 -7.36 -1.65 -0.77
N VAL A 227 -7.33 -2.32 0.39
CA VAL A 227 -7.83 -3.70 0.50
C VAL A 227 -9.35 -3.69 0.65
N ASN A 228 -10.01 -4.62 -0.03
CA ASN A 228 -11.47 -4.70 -0.10
C ASN A 228 -12.00 -6.04 0.39
N ASP A 229 -11.39 -7.13 -0.03
CA ASP A 229 -11.88 -8.47 0.29
C ASP A 229 -11.17 -8.99 1.56
N LEU A 230 -11.91 -9.06 2.67
CA LEU A 230 -11.36 -9.33 4.00
C LEU A 230 -11.95 -10.61 4.63
N ASP A 231 -12.55 -11.47 3.81
CA ASP A 231 -13.30 -12.64 4.27
C ASP A 231 -12.38 -13.69 4.92
N ALA A 232 -11.14 -13.83 4.43
CA ALA A 232 -10.14 -14.77 4.93
C ALA A 232 -8.95 -14.06 5.61
N LEU A 233 -9.18 -13.47 6.79
CA LEU A 233 -8.15 -12.82 7.63
C LEU A 233 -7.98 -13.49 8.99
N PRO A 234 -7.43 -14.72 9.05
CA PRO A 234 -7.19 -15.38 10.32
C PRO A 234 -6.16 -14.60 11.16
N LYS A 235 -6.30 -14.71 12.48
CA LYS A 235 -5.41 -14.08 13.44
C LYS A 235 -4.22 -14.98 13.75
N VAL A 236 -3.01 -14.43 13.70
CA VAL A 236 -1.78 -15.05 14.18
C VAL A 236 -1.37 -14.44 15.52
N ASP A 237 -0.83 -15.26 16.41
CA ASP A 237 -0.08 -14.83 17.59
C ASP A 237 1.06 -15.83 17.83
N VAL A 238 2.21 -15.57 17.21
CA VAL A 238 3.40 -16.43 17.31
C VAL A 238 3.89 -16.54 18.76
N GLY A 239 3.80 -15.46 19.55
CA GLY A 239 4.22 -15.46 20.95
C GLY A 239 3.29 -16.30 21.85
N GLY A 240 2.00 -16.30 21.53
CA GLY A 240 0.98 -17.15 22.16
C GLY A 240 0.84 -18.55 21.56
N GLY A 241 1.63 -18.91 20.54
CA GLY A 241 1.59 -20.21 19.87
C GLY A 241 0.40 -20.40 18.90
N LEU A 242 -0.30 -19.33 18.53
CA LEU A 242 -1.40 -19.37 17.56
C LEU A 242 -0.86 -19.14 16.15
N LEU A 243 -0.85 -20.21 15.35
CA LEU A 243 -0.53 -20.20 13.93
C LEU A 243 -1.81 -20.38 13.09
N VAL A 244 -1.72 -20.18 11.78
CA VAL A 244 -2.86 -20.22 10.86
C VAL A 244 -2.64 -21.17 9.69
N LYS A 245 -3.74 -21.53 9.02
CA LYS A 245 -3.76 -22.17 7.70
C LYS A 245 -4.76 -21.42 6.82
N CYS A 246 -4.43 -21.25 5.55
CA CYS A 246 -5.26 -20.58 4.56
C CYS A 246 -6.15 -21.57 3.81
N GLY A 247 -7.24 -21.98 4.46
CA GLY A 247 -8.20 -22.96 3.94
C GLY A 247 -7.90 -24.40 4.37
N HIS A 248 -8.75 -25.32 3.93
CA HIS A 248 -8.74 -26.75 4.30
C HIS A 248 -8.31 -27.68 3.16
N GLN A 249 -7.85 -27.11 2.05
CA GLN A 249 -7.42 -27.84 0.85
C GLN A 249 -5.92 -27.70 0.67
N GLU A 250 -5.31 -28.68 0.01
CA GLU A 250 -3.89 -28.64 -0.32
C GLU A 250 -3.59 -27.46 -1.26
N LEU A 251 -2.60 -26.66 -0.87
CA LEU A 251 -2.07 -25.58 -1.72
C LEU A 251 -0.87 -26.09 -2.50
N THR A 252 -0.73 -25.66 -3.75
CA THR A 252 0.33 -26.08 -4.68
C THR A 252 0.89 -24.90 -5.48
N GLY A 253 2.06 -25.10 -6.08
CA GLY A 253 2.75 -24.10 -6.91
C GLY A 253 3.68 -23.17 -6.12
N ASP A 254 4.37 -22.29 -6.85
CA ASP A 254 5.48 -21.49 -6.29
C ASP A 254 5.04 -20.10 -5.79
N PHE A 255 3.78 -19.72 -6.05
CA PHE A 255 3.24 -18.42 -5.63
C PHE A 255 2.93 -18.40 -4.13
N VAL A 256 2.39 -19.51 -3.60
CA VAL A 256 2.25 -19.68 -2.14
C VAL A 256 3.63 -19.89 -1.51
N ALA A 257 3.75 -19.56 -0.23
CA ALA A 257 5.03 -19.72 0.46
C ALA A 257 5.36 -21.21 0.67
N PRO A 258 6.64 -21.63 0.73
CA PRO A 258 7.01 -23.04 0.84
C PRO A 258 6.40 -23.77 2.04
N GLU A 259 6.25 -23.07 3.18
CA GLU A 259 5.61 -23.58 4.40
C GLU A 259 4.10 -23.76 4.28
N GLN A 260 3.48 -23.25 3.21
CA GLN A 260 2.07 -23.51 2.88
C GLN A 260 1.87 -24.80 2.08
N LEU A 261 2.96 -25.42 1.61
CA LEU A 261 2.92 -26.67 0.85
C LEU A 261 2.92 -27.87 1.80
N TRP A 262 2.28 -28.96 1.36
CA TRP A 262 2.27 -30.21 2.11
C TRP A 262 3.68 -30.77 2.31
N PRO A 263 4.20 -30.86 3.55
CA PRO A 263 5.62 -31.15 3.77
C PRO A 263 5.95 -32.65 3.82
N PHE A 264 4.96 -33.53 3.75
CA PHE A 264 5.16 -34.97 3.97
C PHE A 264 5.33 -35.79 2.69
N GLY A 265 5.73 -35.13 1.59
CA GLY A 265 6.05 -35.77 0.32
C GLY A 265 4.87 -36.57 -0.23
N ASN A 266 5.06 -37.88 -0.42
CA ASN A 266 4.08 -38.75 -1.09
C ASN A 266 2.89 -39.17 -0.20
N LYS A 267 2.79 -38.71 1.06
CA LYS A 267 1.61 -39.00 1.87
C LYS A 267 0.39 -38.25 1.31
N PRO A 268 -0.82 -38.83 1.33
CA PRO A 268 -2.03 -38.08 1.02
C PRO A 268 -2.16 -36.86 1.93
N PHE A 269 -2.62 -35.74 1.37
CA PHE A 269 -2.88 -34.53 2.13
C PHE A 269 -3.87 -34.79 3.26
N SER A 270 -3.59 -34.18 4.42
CA SER A 270 -4.46 -34.21 5.60
C SER A 270 -4.40 -32.86 6.27
N ASP A 271 -5.51 -32.13 6.31
CA ASP A 271 -5.58 -30.79 6.91
C ASP A 271 -5.16 -30.81 8.39
N ASP A 272 -5.57 -31.83 9.14
CA ASP A 272 -5.21 -32.01 10.56
C ASP A 272 -3.70 -32.15 10.82
N LEU A 273 -2.96 -32.63 9.81
CA LEU A 273 -1.51 -32.83 9.90
C LEU A 273 -0.73 -31.67 9.29
N MET A 274 -1.39 -30.78 8.56
CA MET A 274 -0.75 -29.62 7.94
C MET A 274 -0.25 -28.67 9.03
N PRO A 275 1.06 -28.37 9.10
CA PRO A 275 1.57 -27.40 10.05
C PRO A 275 1.00 -26.00 9.79
N GLY A 276 0.73 -25.26 10.87
CA GLY A 276 0.37 -23.85 10.75
C GLY A 276 1.58 -22.98 10.41
N TYR A 277 1.30 -21.81 9.86
CA TYR A 277 2.27 -20.78 9.50
C TYR A 277 1.82 -19.40 10.01
N ASP A 278 2.61 -18.36 9.73
CA ASP A 278 2.41 -16.99 10.22
C ASP A 278 2.30 -15.97 9.07
N GLU A 279 2.41 -14.68 9.39
CA GLU A 279 2.25 -13.60 8.41
C GLU A 279 3.36 -13.54 7.34
N LYS A 280 4.43 -14.32 7.50
CA LYS A 280 5.55 -14.36 6.56
C LYS A 280 5.15 -14.96 5.21
N THR A 281 4.00 -15.63 5.13
CA THR A 281 3.41 -16.05 3.85
C THR A 281 3.01 -14.87 2.97
N ASP A 282 2.60 -13.73 3.56
CA ASP A 282 2.28 -12.53 2.79
C ASP A 282 3.55 -11.88 2.24
N ILE A 283 4.62 -11.88 3.04
CA ILE A 283 5.93 -11.33 2.66
C ILE A 283 6.52 -12.07 1.46
N TRP A 284 6.38 -13.40 1.42
CA TRP A 284 6.80 -14.23 0.30
C TRP A 284 6.26 -13.75 -1.04
N LYS A 285 5.02 -13.23 -1.06
CA LYS A 285 4.27 -12.86 -2.27
C LYS A 285 4.58 -11.44 -2.74
N VAL A 286 5.25 -10.62 -1.91
CA VAL A 286 5.52 -9.20 -2.20
C VAL A 286 6.28 -8.98 -3.52
N PRO A 287 7.35 -9.73 -3.84
CA PRO A 287 8.08 -9.51 -5.09
C PRO A 287 7.23 -9.74 -6.34
N ASP A 288 6.35 -10.75 -6.33
CA ASP A 288 5.51 -11.09 -7.49
C ASP A 288 4.41 -10.07 -7.74
N VAL A 289 3.76 -9.60 -6.67
CA VAL A 289 2.78 -8.50 -6.76
C VAL A 289 3.47 -7.21 -7.20
N THR A 290 4.66 -6.92 -6.67
CA THR A 290 5.44 -5.73 -7.07
C THR A 290 5.83 -5.80 -8.55
N ARG A 291 6.26 -6.97 -9.04
CA ARG A 291 6.58 -7.19 -10.46
C ARG A 291 5.38 -6.94 -11.36
N PHE A 292 4.20 -7.43 -10.97
CA PHE A 292 2.96 -7.13 -11.69
C PHE A 292 2.69 -5.62 -11.74
N ILE A 293 2.73 -4.94 -10.58
CA ILE A 293 2.43 -3.51 -10.49
C ILE A 293 3.41 -2.68 -11.34
N MET A 294 4.70 -3.02 -11.30
CA MET A 294 5.73 -2.30 -12.07
C MET A 294 5.61 -2.51 -13.58
N GLY A 295 5.13 -3.66 -14.03
CA GLY A 295 4.92 -3.97 -15.44
C GLY A 295 6.16 -3.69 -16.30
N GLY A 296 5.93 -3.25 -17.54
CA GLY A 296 6.99 -2.87 -18.49
C GLY A 296 7.26 -1.36 -18.58
N VAL A 297 7.08 -0.62 -17.48
CA VAL A 297 7.17 0.84 -17.48
C VAL A 297 8.62 1.33 -17.65
N ARG A 298 8.81 2.46 -18.35
CA ARG A 298 10.15 3.08 -18.48
C ARG A 298 10.70 3.45 -17.09
N GLY A 299 11.91 2.98 -16.80
CA GLY A 299 12.57 3.15 -15.50
C GLY A 299 12.23 2.06 -14.48
N GLY A 300 11.31 1.14 -14.79
CA GLY A 300 10.96 0.01 -13.93
C GLY A 300 12.12 -0.95 -13.68
N ASP A 301 12.97 -1.19 -14.67
CA ASP A 301 14.16 -2.04 -14.52
C ASP A 301 15.10 -1.53 -13.42
N LEU A 302 15.26 -0.21 -13.32
CA LEU A 302 16.08 0.42 -12.29
C LEU A 302 15.44 0.28 -10.90
N VAL A 303 14.11 0.36 -10.80
CA VAL A 303 13.38 0.05 -9.56
C VAL A 303 13.66 -1.39 -9.15
N HIS A 304 13.51 -2.35 -10.07
CA HIS A 304 13.78 -3.76 -9.79
C HIS A 304 15.23 -4.02 -9.37
N PHE A 305 16.19 -3.35 -10.01
CA PHE A 305 17.59 -3.40 -9.61
C PHE A 305 17.78 -2.97 -8.14
N HIS A 306 17.21 -1.84 -7.73
CA HIS A 306 17.32 -1.36 -6.36
C HIS A 306 16.57 -2.24 -5.34
N LEU A 307 15.48 -2.88 -5.74
CA LEU A 307 14.68 -3.76 -4.88
C LEU A 307 15.17 -5.21 -4.85
N PHE A 308 16.16 -5.58 -5.66
CA PHE A 308 16.62 -6.96 -5.83
C PHE A 308 16.98 -7.63 -4.49
N GLN A 309 17.73 -6.95 -3.64
CA GLN A 309 18.16 -7.53 -2.36
C GLN A 309 16.96 -7.82 -1.44
N VAL A 310 16.08 -6.84 -1.22
CA VAL A 310 14.91 -7.03 -0.34
C VAL A 310 13.94 -8.06 -0.92
N HIS A 311 13.81 -8.16 -2.25
CA HIS A 311 13.00 -9.19 -2.89
C HIS A 311 13.57 -10.60 -2.68
N ASN A 312 14.89 -10.77 -2.71
CA ASN A 312 15.53 -12.04 -2.36
C ASN A 312 15.35 -12.39 -0.88
N GLU A 313 15.36 -11.39 0.02
CA GLU A 313 15.08 -11.60 1.44
C GLU A 313 13.61 -12.01 1.67
N CYS A 314 12.65 -11.45 0.93
CA CYS A 314 11.26 -11.90 0.94
C CYS A 314 11.11 -13.36 0.48
N LYS A 315 11.99 -13.84 -0.42
CA LYS A 315 11.98 -15.20 -0.97
C LYS A 315 12.86 -16.20 -0.22
N ARG A 316 13.25 -15.92 1.03
CA ARG A 316 13.91 -16.92 1.88
C ARG A 316 12.97 -18.07 2.18
N GLU A 317 13.43 -19.32 2.04
CA GLU A 317 12.63 -20.51 2.36
C GLU A 317 12.22 -20.51 3.85
N GLU A 318 13.19 -20.31 4.75
CA GLU A 318 12.92 -20.18 6.19
C GLU A 318 12.15 -18.88 6.49
N PRO A 319 10.88 -18.96 6.97
CA PRO A 319 10.02 -17.79 7.13
C PRO A 319 10.58 -16.73 8.08
N LYS A 320 11.28 -17.16 9.13
CA LYS A 320 11.89 -16.28 10.14
C LYS A 320 13.00 -15.38 9.59
N LEU A 321 13.60 -15.76 8.46
CA LEU A 321 14.63 -14.97 7.79
C LEU A 321 14.06 -13.92 6.83
N ARG A 322 12.75 -13.96 6.54
CA ARG A 322 12.10 -12.95 5.72
C ARG A 322 11.93 -11.66 6.53
N PRO A 323 12.03 -10.47 5.90
CA PRO A 323 11.85 -9.19 6.56
C PRO A 323 10.41 -9.03 7.09
N SER A 324 10.18 -8.06 7.98
CA SER A 324 8.80 -7.63 8.27
C SER A 324 8.27 -6.78 7.11
N ALA A 325 6.93 -6.63 7.00
CA ALA A 325 6.34 -5.70 6.04
C ALA A 325 6.85 -4.26 6.24
N LEU A 326 7.16 -3.86 7.48
CA LEU A 326 7.74 -2.55 7.80
C LEU A 326 9.15 -2.38 7.21
N ASP A 327 9.98 -3.42 7.29
CA ASP A 327 11.35 -3.36 6.75
C ASP A 327 11.33 -3.27 5.22
N VAL A 328 10.45 -4.04 4.57
CA VAL A 328 10.23 -3.93 3.12
C VAL A 328 9.75 -2.54 2.74
N LEU A 329 8.78 -2.00 3.49
CA LEU A 329 8.23 -0.66 3.27
C LEU A 329 9.30 0.43 3.38
N ARG A 330 10.20 0.34 4.37
CA ARG A 330 11.33 1.27 4.53
C ARG A 330 12.25 1.25 3.31
N VAL A 331 12.60 0.08 2.81
CA VAL A 331 13.42 -0.06 1.60
C VAL A 331 12.72 0.57 0.39
N TYR A 332 11.43 0.27 0.18
CA TYR A 332 10.68 0.81 -0.95
C TYR A 332 10.62 2.35 -0.90
N ARG A 333 10.40 2.93 0.29
CA ARG A 333 10.36 4.40 0.49
C ARG A 333 11.73 5.04 0.20
N SER A 334 12.80 4.39 0.64
CA SER A 334 14.17 4.81 0.35
C SER A 334 14.44 4.82 -1.16
N VAL A 335 14.13 3.73 -1.86
CA VAL A 335 14.30 3.61 -3.31
C VAL A 335 13.49 4.68 -4.05
N TYR A 336 12.22 4.86 -3.68
CA TYR A 336 11.38 5.90 -4.26
C TYR A 336 12.01 7.30 -4.11
N SER A 337 12.50 7.62 -2.91
CA SER A 337 13.09 8.93 -2.60
C SER A 337 14.40 9.17 -3.36
N ILE A 338 15.25 8.14 -3.48
CA ILE A 338 16.52 8.19 -4.22
C ILE A 338 16.23 8.45 -5.70
N MET A 339 15.35 7.65 -6.30
CA MET A 339 15.06 7.74 -7.74
C MET A 339 14.38 9.06 -8.12
N VAL A 340 13.50 9.60 -7.25
CA VAL A 340 12.91 10.93 -7.47
C VAL A 340 13.98 12.01 -7.43
N ARG A 341 14.90 11.96 -6.46
CA ARG A 341 15.99 12.94 -6.33
C ARG A 341 16.91 12.92 -7.54
N ASP A 342 17.26 11.74 -8.04
CA ASP A 342 18.13 11.60 -9.20
C ASP A 342 17.46 12.10 -10.48
N ALA A 343 16.17 11.81 -10.65
CA ALA A 343 15.39 12.35 -11.77
C ALA A 343 15.31 13.89 -11.77
N LEU A 344 15.23 14.53 -10.60
CA LEU A 344 15.24 15.99 -10.49
C LEU A 344 16.61 16.57 -10.86
N LYS A 345 17.70 16.00 -10.33
CA LYS A 345 19.07 16.44 -10.66
C LYS A 345 19.39 16.32 -12.15
N SER A 346 18.91 15.26 -12.81
CA SER A 346 19.10 15.08 -14.25
C SER A 346 18.32 16.10 -15.09
N ARG A 347 17.21 16.65 -14.57
CA ARG A 347 16.45 17.71 -15.25
C ARG A 347 17.08 19.09 -15.07
N ASP A 348 17.70 19.36 -13.92
CA ASP A 348 18.40 20.63 -13.66
C ASP A 348 19.77 20.73 -14.37
N ALA A 349 20.29 19.62 -14.88
CA ALA A 349 21.56 19.54 -15.62
C ALA A 349 21.42 19.68 -17.15
N LEU A 350 20.18 19.82 -17.66
CA LEU A 350 19.82 20.05 -19.07
C LEU A 350 19.29 21.48 -19.22
#